data_AF-A0A2E7URD5-F1
#
_entry.id   AF-A0A2E7URD5-F1
#
_cell.length_a   1.000
_cell.length_b   1.000
_cell.length_c   1.000
_cell.angle_alpha   90.00
_cell.angle_beta   90.00
_cell.angle_gamma   90.00
#
_symmetry.space_group_name_H-M   'P 1'
#
loop_
_entity.id
_entity.type
_entity.pdbx_description
1 polymer ?
#
loop_
_entity_poly.entity_id
_entity_poly.type
_entity_poly.pdbx_seq_one_letter_code
_entity_poly.pdbx_strand_id
1 'polypeptide(L)'
;MRLSRFVPLVAVAAPASAWAVDAAEAEHIRLAEEMRKLAARNAWRGVEAKYTTMLELEKKGVVVTVEDHMLGAQAARQLGSVYDVFLRLNAANTLAPSDELKGQIAAIESSYGLVKLDVDDKFKEDYTFKPERMPMDPSKRKAIEVVQREVAEERKFIGMLPVGRYTLATQTFDVTNGVEERLEVYIGPVRRNKNKAGKTDTGAVAVREREGFRLDLGPQFTRMGGTSVEDSEGAVSASADIASSASLGGRAGLGYEFFLKKGWSFMIQGGWHGGFAGSTQGSTTPDLNVAVQDPASKGIQSVYGWAAPTWYYDDLSITIGPTYSYVRAQAVAVDADADGAFTGNLTCGGATASIFYGLFDTPGIANSRSGFSAAAGVFVSKSMMTFPWAQVAFTIAPEG
;
A
#
# COMPACT_ATOMS: atom_id res chain seq x y z
N MET A 1 -19.37 -34.12 23.18
CA MET A 1 -19.14 -34.15 21.72
C MET A 1 -18.46 -32.85 21.32
N ARG A 2 -17.14 -32.87 21.08
CA ARG A 2 -16.38 -31.70 20.58
C ARG A 2 -15.62 -32.15 19.33
N LEU A 3 -15.89 -31.48 18.21
CA LEU A 3 -15.23 -31.70 16.93
C LEU A 3 -13.86 -31.02 16.92
N SER A 4 -12.82 -31.80 16.68
CA SER A 4 -11.49 -31.35 16.28
C SER A 4 -11.19 -31.91 14.89
N ARG A 5 -11.03 -31.02 13.89
CA ARG A 5 -10.35 -31.37 12.63
C ARG A 5 -9.42 -30.22 12.26
N PHE A 6 -8.13 -30.45 12.51
CA PHE A 6 -7.01 -29.71 11.94
C PHE A 6 -6.83 -30.12 10.47
N VAL A 7 -6.61 -29.16 9.59
CA VAL A 7 -6.13 -29.37 8.22
C VAL A 7 -4.64 -28.96 8.20
N PRO A 8 -3.71 -29.79 7.72
CA PRO A 8 -2.31 -29.39 7.59
C PRO A 8 -2.10 -28.62 6.30
N LEU A 9 -1.56 -27.41 6.42
CA LEU A 9 -1.00 -26.65 5.31
C LEU A 9 0.43 -27.18 5.06
N VAL A 10 0.64 -27.95 3.98
CA VAL A 10 1.98 -28.38 3.57
C VAL A 10 2.61 -27.28 2.73
N ALA A 11 3.52 -26.51 3.34
CA ALA A 11 4.40 -25.58 2.63
C ALA A 11 5.57 -26.36 2.03
N VAL A 12 5.70 -26.33 0.70
CA VAL A 12 6.89 -26.84 0.00
C VAL A 12 7.99 -25.78 0.13
N ALA A 13 8.86 -25.94 1.12
CA ALA A 13 10.07 -25.15 1.26
C ALA A 13 11.18 -25.79 0.42
N ALA A 14 11.63 -25.12 -0.64
CA ALA A 14 12.85 -25.51 -1.35
C ALA A 14 14.07 -25.26 -0.44
N PRO A 15 15.05 -26.18 -0.37
CA PRO A 15 16.26 -25.96 0.41
C PRO A 15 17.11 -24.88 -0.27
N ALA A 16 17.19 -23.71 0.35
CA ALA A 16 18.16 -22.69 -0.02
C ALA A 16 19.59 -23.23 0.23
N SER A 17 20.46 -23.00 -0.75
CA SER A 17 21.85 -23.47 -0.82
C SER A 17 22.71 -22.91 0.33
N ALA A 18 23.22 -23.80 1.18
CA ALA A 18 24.10 -23.48 2.31
C ALA A 18 25.46 -22.84 1.94
N TRP A 19 25.80 -22.74 0.64
CA TRP A 19 27.09 -22.21 0.17
C TRP A 19 27.07 -20.68 -0.06
N ALA A 20 25.89 -20.04 -0.05
CA ALA A 20 25.78 -18.61 -0.29
C ALA A 20 26.09 -17.75 0.97
N VAL A 21 26.00 -18.34 2.15
CA VAL A 21 26.19 -17.65 3.44
C VAL A 21 27.66 -17.23 3.61
N ASP A 22 28.60 -18.13 3.32
CA ASP A 22 30.04 -17.89 3.49
C ASP A 22 30.57 -16.73 2.60
N ALA A 23 30.08 -16.63 1.36
CA ALA A 23 30.51 -15.56 0.45
C ALA A 23 29.99 -14.18 0.88
N ALA A 24 28.76 -14.13 1.41
CA ALA A 24 28.16 -12.89 1.88
C ALA A 24 28.79 -12.39 3.19
N GLU A 25 29.16 -13.30 4.10
CA GLU A 25 29.91 -12.99 5.31
C GLU A 25 31.34 -12.50 4.99
N ALA A 26 32.03 -13.14 4.05
CA ALA A 26 33.35 -12.69 3.61
C ALA A 26 33.30 -11.27 3.01
N GLU A 27 32.26 -10.98 2.22
CA GLU A 27 32.05 -9.65 1.66
C GLU A 27 31.74 -8.60 2.75
N HIS A 28 30.96 -8.95 3.76
CA HIS A 28 30.72 -8.10 4.92
C HIS A 28 32.03 -7.71 5.63
N ILE A 29 32.89 -8.70 5.93
CA ILE A 29 34.19 -8.44 6.57
C ILE A 29 35.04 -7.48 5.73
N ARG A 30 35.09 -7.71 4.41
CA ARG A 30 35.81 -6.84 3.47
C ARG A 30 35.27 -5.41 3.50
N LEU A 31 33.95 -5.24 3.45
CA LEU A 31 33.29 -3.92 3.52
C LEU A 31 33.55 -3.21 4.85
N ALA A 32 33.49 -3.92 5.97
CA ALA A 32 33.76 -3.37 7.30
C ALA A 32 35.21 -2.87 7.42
N GLU A 33 36.20 -3.62 6.91
CA GLU A 33 37.58 -3.15 6.85
C GLU A 33 37.76 -1.92 5.96
N GLU A 34 37.10 -1.87 4.80
CA GLU A 34 37.13 -0.71 3.91
C GLU A 34 36.50 0.51 4.58
N MET A 35 35.38 0.35 5.27
CA MET A 35 34.74 1.41 6.05
C MET A 35 35.70 1.97 7.10
N ARG A 36 36.36 1.11 7.89
CA ARG A 36 37.36 1.55 8.89
C ARG A 36 38.52 2.33 8.24
N LYS A 37 39.05 1.84 7.12
CA LYS A 37 40.14 2.51 6.37
C LYS A 37 39.70 3.88 5.81
N LEU A 38 38.47 3.98 5.30
CA LEU A 38 37.90 5.22 4.77
C LEU A 38 37.59 6.22 5.89
N ALA A 39 37.03 5.76 7.01
CA ALA A 39 36.77 6.57 8.20
C ALA A 39 38.06 7.16 8.77
N ALA A 40 39.14 6.38 8.86
CA ALA A 40 40.46 6.86 9.29
C ALA A 40 41.02 7.99 8.40
N ARG A 41 40.57 8.10 7.15
CA ARG A 41 40.94 9.16 6.19
C ARG A 41 39.88 10.28 6.09
N ASN A 42 38.87 10.27 6.95
CA ASN A 42 37.71 11.18 6.89
C ASN A 42 36.96 11.12 5.54
N ALA A 43 37.00 9.99 4.82
CA ALA A 43 36.34 9.81 3.53
C ALA A 43 34.87 9.38 3.71
N TRP A 44 34.07 10.24 4.36
CA TRP A 44 32.72 9.92 4.84
C TRP A 44 31.73 9.49 3.74
N ARG A 45 31.81 10.08 2.54
CA ARG A 45 31.00 9.63 1.39
C ARG A 45 31.32 8.18 0.99
N GLY A 46 32.58 7.78 1.12
CA GLY A 46 33.00 6.40 0.86
C GLY A 46 32.48 5.44 1.94
N VAL A 47 32.54 5.85 3.21
CA VAL A 47 31.98 5.07 4.34
C VAL A 47 30.48 4.85 4.13
N GLU A 48 29.76 5.92 3.75
CA GLU A 48 28.33 5.89 3.47
C GLU A 48 27.98 4.86 2.38
N ALA A 49 28.65 4.95 1.22
CA ALA A 49 28.41 4.05 0.11
C ALA A 49 28.63 2.56 0.50
N LYS A 50 29.68 2.27 1.27
CA LYS A 50 29.96 0.90 1.75
C LYS A 50 28.94 0.42 2.77
N TYR A 51 28.50 1.30 3.67
CA TYR A 51 27.46 0.99 4.63
C TYR A 51 26.12 0.67 3.95
N THR A 52 25.72 1.41 2.91
CA THR A 52 24.52 1.08 2.13
C THR A 52 24.63 -0.30 1.48
N THR A 53 25.78 -0.66 0.89
CA THR A 53 26.00 -2.01 0.36
C THR A 53 25.91 -3.08 1.45
N MET A 54 26.37 -2.78 2.67
CA MET A 54 26.27 -3.69 3.81
C MET A 54 24.81 -3.95 4.23
N LEU A 55 23.93 -2.94 4.19
CA LEU A 55 22.49 -3.11 4.41
C LEU A 55 21.82 -4.00 3.35
N GLU A 56 22.36 -4.07 2.14
CA GLU A 56 21.87 -5.01 1.13
C GLU A 56 22.26 -6.47 1.44
N LEU A 57 23.39 -6.69 2.11
CA LEU A 57 23.79 -8.01 2.62
C LEU A 57 22.92 -8.43 3.82
N GLU A 58 22.48 -7.49 4.64
CA GLU A 58 21.54 -7.73 5.73
C GLU A 58 20.24 -8.36 5.24
N LYS A 59 19.72 -7.86 4.12
CA LYS A 59 18.54 -8.45 3.44
C LYS A 59 18.76 -9.90 3.00
N LYS A 60 20.00 -10.35 2.87
CA LYS A 60 20.39 -11.73 2.53
C LYS A 60 20.69 -12.58 3.77
N GLY A 61 20.48 -12.03 4.98
CA GLY A 61 20.67 -12.73 6.25
C GLY A 61 22.03 -12.51 6.91
N VAL A 62 22.90 -11.63 6.39
CA VAL A 62 24.18 -11.30 7.03
C VAL A 62 23.97 -10.28 8.13
N VAL A 63 24.37 -10.58 9.36
CA VAL A 63 24.15 -9.67 10.49
C VAL A 63 25.14 -8.50 10.43
N VAL A 64 24.61 -7.28 10.37
CA VAL A 64 25.40 -6.03 10.49
C VAL A 64 25.75 -5.80 11.95
N THR A 65 26.99 -5.46 12.26
CA THR A 65 27.42 -5.32 13.66
C THR A 65 27.11 -3.94 14.23
N VAL A 66 27.14 -3.83 15.56
CA VAL A 66 27.02 -2.54 16.28
C VAL A 66 28.09 -1.55 15.80
N GLU A 67 29.34 -2.00 15.61
CA GLU A 67 30.42 -1.15 15.13
C GLU A 67 30.14 -0.57 13.74
N ASP A 68 29.58 -1.39 12.85
CA ASP A 68 29.26 -0.98 11.48
C ASP A 68 28.15 0.07 11.47
N HIS A 69 27.09 -0.14 12.26
CA HIS A 69 26.04 0.87 12.46
C HIS A 69 26.60 2.18 13.05
N MET A 70 27.55 2.11 13.98
CA MET A 70 28.17 3.29 14.57
C MET A 70 29.03 4.07 13.57
N LEU A 71 29.82 3.38 12.73
CA LEU A 71 30.56 4.01 11.64
C LEU A 71 29.62 4.62 10.59
N GLY A 72 28.54 3.93 10.26
CA GLY A 72 27.47 4.43 9.41
C GLY A 72 26.82 5.69 10.01
N ALA A 73 26.47 5.69 11.30
CA ALA A 73 25.91 6.84 11.99
C ALA A 73 26.87 8.03 11.99
N GLN A 74 28.17 7.78 12.19
CA GLN A 74 29.19 8.83 12.10
C GLN A 74 29.28 9.41 10.69
N ALA A 75 29.26 8.58 9.65
CA ALA A 75 29.26 9.04 8.26
C ALA A 75 28.04 9.90 7.95
N ALA A 76 26.83 9.44 8.31
CA ALA A 76 25.59 10.20 8.13
C ALA A 76 25.63 11.56 8.85
N ARG A 77 26.14 11.61 10.09
CA ARG A 77 26.33 12.85 10.86
C ARG A 77 27.27 13.81 10.14
N GLN A 78 28.36 13.28 9.59
CA GLN A 78 29.32 14.06 8.82
C GLN A 78 28.79 14.46 7.45
N LEU A 79 27.75 13.83 6.92
CA LEU A 79 27.09 14.22 5.67
C LEU A 79 25.90 15.16 5.89
N GLY A 80 25.41 15.27 7.13
CA GLY A 80 24.27 16.11 7.50
C GLY A 80 22.91 15.40 7.47
N SER A 81 22.87 14.09 7.19
CA SER A 81 21.62 13.31 7.22
C SER A 81 21.30 12.87 8.64
N VAL A 82 20.62 13.72 9.40
CA VAL A 82 20.33 13.47 10.83
C VAL A 82 19.36 12.31 11.03
N TYR A 83 18.42 12.11 10.10
CA TYR A 83 17.49 10.99 10.16
C TYR A 83 18.20 9.64 10.01
N ASP A 84 19.18 9.55 9.11
CA ASP A 84 20.01 8.36 8.98
C ASP A 84 20.84 8.08 10.25
N VAL A 85 21.35 9.13 10.91
CA VAL A 85 22.01 8.97 12.21
C VAL A 85 21.05 8.33 13.21
N PHE A 86 19.83 8.85 13.31
CA PHE A 86 18.80 8.35 14.22
C PHE A 86 18.46 6.87 13.96
N LEU A 87 18.23 6.49 12.70
CA LEU A 87 17.90 5.11 12.33
C LEU A 87 19.05 4.15 12.68
N ARG A 88 20.30 4.54 12.37
CA ARG A 88 21.48 3.70 12.61
C ARG A 88 21.80 3.55 14.09
N LEU A 89 21.61 4.61 14.89
CA LEU A 89 21.73 4.53 16.35
C LEU A 89 20.66 3.62 16.96
N ASN A 90 19.41 3.68 16.47
CA ASN A 90 18.35 2.77 16.91
C ASN A 90 18.65 1.32 16.55
N ALA A 91 19.16 1.06 15.35
CA ALA A 91 19.59 -0.29 14.94
C ALA A 91 20.72 -0.81 15.85
N ALA A 92 21.76 -0.01 16.09
CA ALA A 92 22.83 -0.33 17.03
C ALA A 92 22.31 -0.62 18.45
N ASN A 93 21.41 0.23 18.96
CA ASN A 93 20.80 0.08 20.28
C ASN A 93 19.87 -1.14 20.37
N THR A 94 19.30 -1.60 19.26
CA THR A 94 18.50 -2.83 19.21
C THR A 94 19.38 -4.07 19.36
N LEU A 95 20.58 -4.06 18.76
CA LEU A 95 21.54 -5.16 18.85
C LEU A 95 22.26 -5.20 20.20
N ALA A 96 22.68 -4.05 20.72
CA ALA A 96 23.35 -3.93 22.02
C ALA A 96 22.86 -2.66 22.74
N PRO A 97 21.77 -2.75 23.51
CA PRO A 97 21.23 -1.60 24.22
C PRO A 97 22.25 -0.99 25.18
N SER A 98 22.44 0.32 25.12
CA SER A 98 23.32 1.05 26.04
C SER A 98 22.74 2.41 26.41
N ASP A 99 23.03 2.88 27.63
CA ASP A 99 22.57 4.19 28.08
C ASP A 99 23.21 5.34 27.28
N GLU A 100 24.41 5.13 26.75
CA GLU A 100 25.06 6.07 25.84
C GLU A 100 24.28 6.21 24.54
N LEU A 101 23.91 5.09 23.88
CA LEU A 101 23.15 5.12 22.64
C LEU A 101 21.77 5.74 22.85
N LYS A 102 21.08 5.36 23.93
CA LYS A 102 19.80 5.98 24.32
C LYS A 102 19.93 7.48 24.53
N GLY A 103 20.99 7.93 25.20
CA GLY A 103 21.27 9.35 25.41
C GLY A 103 21.48 10.10 24.09
N GLN A 104 22.21 9.50 23.14
CA GLN A 104 22.39 10.08 21.79
C GLN A 104 21.08 10.15 21.00
N ILE A 105 20.27 9.10 21.06
CA ILE A 105 18.95 9.04 20.41
C ILE A 105 18.04 10.14 20.98
N ALA A 106 17.91 10.20 22.31
CA ALA A 106 17.09 11.19 23.00
C ALA A 106 17.54 12.64 22.71
N ALA A 107 18.85 12.87 22.59
CA ALA A 107 19.38 14.19 22.23
C ALA A 107 19.01 14.62 20.79
N ILE A 108 18.90 13.67 19.86
CA ILE A 108 18.39 13.94 18.51
C ILE A 108 16.90 14.24 18.57
N GLU A 109 16.11 13.40 19.24
CA GLU A 109 14.65 13.58 19.37
C GLU A 109 14.28 14.91 20.05
N SER A 110 15.07 15.37 21.02
CA SER A 110 14.85 16.65 21.68
C SER A 110 15.21 17.86 20.83
N SER A 111 16.11 17.68 19.86
CA SER A 111 16.73 18.78 19.10
C SER A 111 16.21 18.90 17.67
N TYR A 112 15.56 17.85 17.16
CA TYR A 112 15.12 17.72 15.77
C TYR A 112 13.69 17.16 15.71
N GLY A 113 12.97 17.50 14.64
CA GLY A 113 11.65 16.96 14.32
C GLY A 113 11.64 16.29 12.95
N LEU A 114 10.83 15.23 12.80
CA LEU A 114 10.68 14.51 11.54
C LEU A 114 9.78 15.30 10.57
N VAL A 115 10.27 15.56 9.36
CA VAL A 115 9.58 16.34 8.33
C VAL A 115 9.52 15.60 6.99
N LYS A 116 8.44 15.82 6.25
CA LYS A 116 8.28 15.48 4.84
C LYS A 116 7.92 16.74 4.08
N LEU A 117 8.81 17.19 3.22
CA LEU A 117 8.62 18.35 2.34
C LEU A 117 8.40 17.82 0.93
N ASP A 118 7.37 18.32 0.25
CA ASP A 118 7.04 17.91 -1.11
C ASP A 118 6.54 19.13 -1.91
N VAL A 119 7.18 19.39 -3.05
CA VAL A 119 6.85 20.49 -3.96
C VAL A 119 6.40 19.90 -5.29
N ASP A 120 5.15 20.17 -5.67
CA ASP A 120 4.58 19.64 -6.91
C ASP A 120 5.37 20.09 -8.15
N ASP A 121 5.59 19.20 -9.12
CA ASP A 121 6.29 19.49 -10.38
C ASP A 121 5.65 20.62 -11.20
N LYS A 122 4.35 20.85 -11.00
CA LYS A 122 3.58 21.93 -11.64
C LYS A 122 3.72 23.25 -10.88
N PHE A 123 4.27 23.27 -9.67
CA PHE A 123 4.64 24.52 -9.01
C PHE A 123 5.80 25.18 -9.76
N LYS A 124 5.56 26.41 -10.26
CA LYS A 124 6.50 27.16 -11.11
C LYS A 124 7.09 28.40 -10.45
N GLU A 125 6.63 28.75 -9.24
CA GLU A 125 7.18 29.89 -8.50
C GLU A 125 8.47 29.48 -7.75
N ASP A 126 9.07 30.43 -7.02
CA ASP A 126 10.24 30.14 -6.18
C ASP A 126 9.83 29.27 -4.99
N TYR A 127 10.47 28.11 -4.84
CA TYR A 127 10.28 27.17 -3.73
C TYR A 127 11.53 27.04 -2.86
N THR A 128 12.34 28.09 -2.78
CA THR A 128 13.53 28.10 -1.92
C THR A 128 13.15 27.82 -0.46
N PHE A 129 13.80 26.80 0.13
CA PHE A 129 13.69 26.47 1.54
C PHE A 129 14.61 27.37 2.39
N LYS A 130 14.04 28.05 3.39
CA LYS A 130 14.76 29.02 4.24
C LYS A 130 14.42 28.83 5.73
N PRO A 131 15.42 28.71 6.63
CA PRO A 131 15.17 28.88 8.05
C PRO A 131 14.91 30.36 8.37
N GLU A 132 14.05 30.65 9.35
CA GLU A 132 13.85 32.03 9.84
C GLU A 132 15.16 32.60 10.42
N ARG A 133 15.90 31.75 11.16
CA ARG A 133 17.22 32.08 11.70
C ARG A 133 18.14 30.88 11.56
N MET A 134 19.28 31.08 10.90
CA MET A 134 20.31 30.05 10.81
C MET A 134 20.86 29.72 12.21
N PRO A 135 20.87 28.43 12.63
CA PRO A 135 21.52 28.00 13.86
C PRO A 135 23.02 28.31 13.85
N MET A 136 23.59 28.61 15.01
CA MET A 136 25.04 28.78 15.15
C MET A 136 25.79 27.44 15.19
N ASP A 137 25.09 26.37 15.56
CA ASP A 137 25.63 25.02 15.59
C ASP A 137 25.97 24.53 14.16
N PRO A 138 27.24 24.17 13.87
CA PRO A 138 27.65 23.73 12.54
C PRO A 138 26.93 22.47 12.04
N SER A 139 26.60 21.53 12.94
CA SER A 139 25.89 20.30 12.58
C SER A 139 24.44 20.59 12.20
N LYS A 140 23.77 21.49 12.92
CA LYS A 140 22.40 21.93 12.58
C LYS A 140 22.37 22.66 11.24
N ARG A 141 23.34 23.54 10.98
CA ARG A 141 23.48 24.21 9.67
C ARG A 141 23.64 23.22 8.54
N LYS A 142 24.52 22.23 8.71
CA LYS A 142 24.77 21.22 7.69
C LYS A 142 23.51 20.42 7.35
N ALA A 143 22.70 20.07 8.35
CA ALA A 143 21.42 19.42 8.11
C ALA A 143 20.49 20.30 7.26
N ILE A 144 20.41 21.60 7.56
CA ILE A 144 19.61 22.55 6.76
C ILE A 144 20.14 22.66 5.32
N GLU A 145 21.46 22.72 5.13
CA GLU A 145 22.09 22.78 3.81
C GLU A 145 21.78 21.53 2.95
N VAL A 146 21.69 20.35 3.58
CA VAL A 146 21.25 19.11 2.91
C VAL A 146 19.80 19.23 2.45
N VAL A 147 18.89 19.68 3.33
CA VAL A 147 17.48 19.88 2.98
C VAL A 147 17.33 20.90 1.85
N GLN A 148 18.07 22.01 1.90
CA GLN A 148 18.07 23.02 0.84
C GLN A 148 18.49 22.42 -0.51
N ARG A 149 19.52 21.58 -0.53
CA ARG A 149 19.97 20.90 -1.74
C ARG A 149 18.91 19.93 -2.26
N GLU A 150 18.41 19.04 -1.41
CA GLU A 150 17.45 17.99 -1.81
C GLU A 150 16.10 18.58 -2.26
N VAL A 151 15.58 19.61 -1.58
CA VAL A 151 14.38 20.33 -2.04
C VAL A 151 14.63 21.03 -3.38
N ALA A 152 15.83 21.60 -3.61
CA ALA A 152 16.14 22.27 -4.86
C ALA A 152 16.35 21.30 -6.04
N GLU A 153 16.95 20.14 -5.79
CA GLU A 153 17.29 19.14 -6.82
C GLU A 153 16.13 18.18 -7.09
N GLU A 154 15.50 17.67 -6.04
CA GLU A 154 14.52 16.58 -6.10
C GLU A 154 13.08 17.04 -5.82
N ARG A 155 12.88 18.30 -5.39
CA ARG A 155 11.58 18.85 -4.95
C ARG A 155 10.93 18.10 -3.78
N LYS A 156 11.64 17.14 -3.19
CA LYS A 156 11.18 16.29 -2.11
C LYS A 156 12.27 16.18 -1.05
N PHE A 157 11.87 16.06 0.20
CA PHE A 157 12.77 15.79 1.32
C PHE A 157 12.03 15.00 2.38
N ILE A 158 12.64 13.92 2.87
CA ILE A 158 12.14 13.16 4.02
C ILE A 158 13.31 12.98 4.99
N GLY A 159 13.20 13.59 6.16
CA GLY A 159 14.27 13.53 7.15
C GLY A 159 14.00 14.37 8.38
N MET A 160 15.03 14.63 9.17
CA MET A 160 14.90 15.37 10.43
C MET A 160 15.49 16.77 10.30
N LEU A 161 14.71 17.78 10.68
CA LEU A 161 15.13 19.19 10.73
C LEU A 161 15.33 19.65 12.18
N PRO A 162 16.30 20.53 12.46
CA PRO A 162 16.41 21.14 13.78
C PRO A 162 15.11 21.83 14.17
N VAL A 163 14.74 21.79 15.45
CA VAL A 163 13.59 22.53 15.97
C VAL A 163 13.73 24.02 15.64
N GLY A 164 12.67 24.62 15.09
CA GLY A 164 12.68 26.01 14.65
C GLY A 164 11.60 26.32 13.61
N ARG A 165 11.55 27.59 13.20
CA ARG A 165 10.64 28.07 12.16
C ARG A 165 11.30 28.09 10.80
N TYR A 166 10.59 27.59 9.81
CA TYR A 166 11.05 27.46 8.43
C TYR A 166 10.03 28.02 7.45
N THR A 167 10.51 28.33 6.25
CA THR A 167 9.71 28.78 5.11
C THR A 167 10.05 27.92 3.91
N LEU A 168 9.02 27.39 3.25
CA LEU A 168 9.11 26.72 1.95
C LEU A 168 8.16 27.43 1.00
N ALA A 169 8.69 28.04 -0.06
CA ALA A 169 7.94 28.96 -0.91
C ALA A 169 7.28 30.09 -0.10
N THR A 170 5.94 30.17 -0.09
CA THR A 170 5.15 31.13 0.70
C THR A 170 4.68 30.57 2.03
N GLN A 171 4.89 29.27 2.30
CA GLN A 171 4.38 28.62 3.51
C GLN A 171 5.43 28.65 4.61
N THR A 172 5.02 29.13 5.78
CA THR A 172 5.81 29.10 7.00
C THR A 172 5.30 28.00 7.93
N PHE A 173 6.20 27.24 8.53
CA PHE A 173 5.85 26.16 9.45
C PHE A 173 6.86 26.05 10.59
N ASP A 174 6.40 25.51 11.72
CA ASP A 174 7.19 25.34 12.92
C ASP A 174 7.50 23.84 13.10
N VAL A 175 8.78 23.49 13.16
CA VAL A 175 9.25 22.14 13.44
C VAL A 175 9.37 22.00 14.95
N THR A 176 8.55 21.13 15.54
CA THR A 176 8.59 20.77 16.95
C THR A 176 9.52 19.58 17.20
N ASN A 177 9.90 19.37 18.45
CA ASN A 177 10.68 18.21 18.86
C ASN A 177 9.86 16.91 18.77
N GLY A 178 10.55 15.79 18.53
CA GLY A 178 9.96 14.46 18.53
C GLY A 178 9.89 13.80 17.15
N VAL A 179 9.79 12.46 17.18
CA VAL A 179 9.71 11.59 16.00
C VAL A 179 8.31 11.00 15.80
N GLU A 180 7.41 11.17 16.77
CA GLU A 180 6.08 10.53 16.74
C GLU A 180 5.15 11.15 15.68
N GLU A 181 5.20 12.46 15.50
CA GLU A 181 4.40 13.16 14.49
C GLU A 181 5.28 13.69 13.36
N ARG A 182 5.18 13.07 12.18
CA ARG A 182 5.81 13.56 10.95
C ARG A 182 5.08 14.84 10.51
N LEU A 183 5.78 15.96 10.49
CA LEU A 183 5.27 17.20 9.91
C LEU A 183 5.32 17.11 8.39
N GLU A 184 4.17 17.23 7.74
CA GLU A 184 4.04 17.16 6.29
C GLU A 184 3.74 18.54 5.74
N VAL A 185 4.60 19.04 4.85
CA VAL A 185 4.46 20.33 4.18
C VAL A 185 4.43 20.09 2.68
N TYR A 186 3.28 20.34 2.06
CA TYR A 186 3.08 20.19 0.63
C TYR A 186 2.82 21.54 -0.02
N ILE A 187 3.59 21.82 -1.08
CA ILE A 187 3.40 22.99 -1.94
C ILE A 187 2.79 22.52 -3.26
N GLY A 188 1.47 22.68 -3.38
CA GLY A 188 0.74 22.39 -4.61
C GLY A 188 0.81 23.54 -5.63
N PRO A 189 0.41 23.30 -6.89
CA PRO A 189 0.35 24.35 -7.91
C PRO A 189 -0.61 25.46 -7.49
N VAL A 190 -0.23 26.71 -7.72
CA VAL A 190 -1.09 27.88 -7.48
C VAL A 190 -2.31 27.77 -8.40
N ARG A 191 -3.42 27.24 -7.89
CA ARG A 191 -4.71 27.32 -8.55
C ARG A 191 -5.09 28.80 -8.55
N ARG A 192 -4.88 29.46 -9.68
CA ARG A 192 -5.32 30.84 -9.92
C ARG A 192 -6.85 30.85 -9.99
N ASN A 193 -7.50 30.67 -8.86
CA ASN A 193 -8.93 30.87 -8.74
C ASN A 193 -9.18 32.33 -9.10
N LYS A 194 -9.77 32.57 -10.26
CA LYS A 194 -10.36 33.86 -10.64
C LYS A 194 -11.59 34.12 -9.77
N ASN A 195 -11.42 34.16 -8.46
CA ASN A 195 -12.43 34.71 -7.58
C ASN A 195 -12.38 36.22 -7.77
N LYS A 196 -13.53 36.77 -8.17
CA LYS A 196 -13.78 38.16 -8.56
C LYS A 196 -13.57 39.20 -7.44
N ALA A 197 -12.90 38.84 -6.35
CA ALA A 197 -12.83 39.60 -5.12
C ALA A 197 -11.42 39.57 -4.49
N GLY A 198 -10.38 39.93 -5.26
CA GLY A 198 -9.15 40.61 -4.81
C GLY A 198 -8.34 40.10 -3.60
N LYS A 199 -8.66 38.96 -2.98
CA LYS A 199 -7.99 38.43 -1.79
C LYS A 199 -7.38 37.08 -2.13
N THR A 200 -6.08 37.08 -2.37
CA THR A 200 -5.24 35.89 -2.44
C THR A 200 -4.97 35.42 -1.01
N ASP A 201 -5.61 34.33 -0.58
CA ASP A 201 -5.17 33.58 0.60
C ASP A 201 -3.86 32.85 0.24
N THR A 202 -2.73 33.38 0.74
CA THR A 202 -1.38 32.91 0.42
C THR A 202 -0.79 31.93 1.45
N GLY A 203 -1.57 31.46 2.43
CA GLY A 203 -0.98 30.87 3.64
C GLY A 203 -1.52 29.52 4.12
N ALA A 204 -2.55 28.93 3.50
CA ALA A 204 -3.01 27.62 3.92
C ALA A 204 -2.09 26.54 3.35
N VAL A 205 -1.50 25.72 4.22
CA VAL A 205 -0.91 24.43 3.84
C VAL A 205 -1.97 23.71 3.06
N ALA A 206 -1.78 23.58 1.74
CA ALA A 206 -2.66 22.77 0.92
C ALA A 206 -2.46 21.35 1.41
N VAL A 207 -3.31 20.89 2.34
CA VAL A 207 -3.42 19.46 2.62
C VAL A 207 -3.69 18.84 1.27
N ARG A 208 -2.85 17.90 0.85
CA ARG A 208 -2.97 17.28 -0.47
C ARG A 208 -4.34 16.60 -0.50
N GLU A 209 -5.30 17.26 -1.15
CA GLU A 209 -6.68 16.79 -1.17
C GLU A 209 -6.68 15.51 -1.99
N ARG A 210 -6.85 14.36 -1.31
CA ARG A 210 -7.01 13.04 -1.94
C ARG A 210 -8.34 13.01 -2.69
N GLU A 211 -8.33 13.57 -3.89
CA GLU A 211 -9.47 13.65 -4.79
C GLU A 211 -9.03 13.23 -6.20
N GLY A 212 -9.77 12.29 -6.80
CA GLY A 212 -9.45 11.86 -8.16
C GLY A 212 -10.07 10.53 -8.56
N PHE A 213 -9.69 10.08 -9.76
CA PHE A 213 -10.16 8.82 -10.32
C PHE A 213 -9.50 7.62 -9.65
N ARG A 214 -10.29 6.54 -9.51
CA ARG A 214 -9.85 5.22 -9.07
C ARG A 214 -10.15 4.18 -10.14
N LEU A 215 -9.19 3.33 -10.46
CA LEU A 215 -9.34 2.20 -11.39
C LEU A 215 -8.86 0.92 -10.71
N ASP A 216 -9.69 -0.13 -10.72
CA ASP A 216 -9.36 -1.46 -10.19
C ASP A 216 -9.50 -2.50 -11.30
N LEU A 217 -8.43 -3.24 -11.61
CA LEU A 217 -8.42 -4.30 -12.63
C LEU A 217 -7.73 -5.55 -12.08
N GLY A 218 -8.41 -6.69 -12.08
CA GLY A 218 -7.72 -7.93 -11.72
C GLY A 218 -8.58 -9.18 -11.66
N PRO A 219 -7.95 -10.33 -11.37
CA PRO A 219 -8.65 -11.59 -11.17
C PRO A 219 -9.53 -11.53 -9.92
N GLN A 220 -10.66 -12.24 -9.98
CA GLN A 220 -11.58 -12.40 -8.88
C GLN A 220 -11.99 -13.86 -8.73
N PHE A 221 -12.38 -14.19 -7.52
CA PHE A 221 -12.96 -15.45 -7.13
C PHE A 221 -14.33 -15.18 -6.48
N THR A 222 -15.36 -15.90 -6.90
CA THR A 222 -16.70 -15.79 -6.33
C THR A 222 -17.30 -17.15 -6.13
N ARG A 223 -17.88 -17.39 -4.96
CA ARG A 223 -18.58 -18.62 -4.64
C ARG A 223 -20.06 -18.32 -4.47
N MET A 224 -20.90 -19.06 -5.19
CA MET A 224 -22.33 -19.06 -4.94
C MET A 224 -22.63 -19.83 -3.64
N GLY A 225 -23.32 -19.19 -2.71
CA GLY A 225 -23.87 -19.84 -1.53
C GLY A 225 -25.05 -20.71 -1.91
N GLY A 226 -25.17 -21.88 -1.27
CA GLY A 226 -26.31 -22.76 -1.46
C GLY A 226 -27.58 -22.17 -0.85
N THR A 227 -28.73 -22.52 -1.42
CA THR A 227 -30.05 -22.16 -0.89
C THR A 227 -30.90 -23.41 -0.87
N SER A 228 -31.53 -23.71 0.26
CA SER A 228 -32.63 -24.68 0.28
C SER A 228 -33.90 -23.95 -0.16
N VAL A 229 -34.47 -24.35 -1.30
CA VAL A 229 -35.84 -23.97 -1.65
C VAL A 229 -36.73 -25.09 -1.11
N GLU A 230 -37.54 -24.79 -0.09
CA GLU A 230 -38.60 -25.68 0.36
C GLU A 230 -39.83 -25.46 -0.53
N ASP A 231 -40.33 -26.53 -1.15
CA ASP A 231 -41.58 -26.47 -1.89
C ASP A 231 -42.77 -26.40 -0.92
N SER A 232 -43.81 -25.69 -1.33
CA SER A 232 -45.02 -25.40 -0.56
C SER A 232 -45.86 -26.63 -0.17
N GLU A 233 -45.55 -27.81 -0.71
CA GLU A 233 -46.26 -29.06 -0.43
C GLU A 233 -45.61 -29.95 0.65
N GLY A 234 -44.57 -29.49 1.35
CA GLY A 234 -43.99 -30.21 2.49
C GLY A 234 -43.28 -31.53 2.14
N ALA A 235 -43.22 -31.89 0.86
CA ALA A 235 -42.27 -32.87 0.36
C ALA A 235 -40.93 -32.15 0.12
N VAL A 236 -39.85 -32.66 0.72
CA VAL A 236 -38.48 -32.21 0.42
C VAL A 236 -38.11 -32.72 -0.98
N SER A 237 -38.68 -32.11 -2.02
CA SER A 237 -38.38 -32.39 -3.42
C SER A 237 -37.12 -31.64 -3.80
N ALA A 238 -36.02 -32.38 -3.85
CA ALA A 238 -34.71 -31.97 -4.37
C ALA A 238 -34.17 -30.66 -3.75
N SER A 239 -33.30 -30.80 -2.74
CA SER A 239 -32.26 -29.78 -2.55
C SER A 239 -31.47 -29.71 -3.85
N ALA A 240 -31.79 -28.76 -4.72
CA ALA A 240 -30.87 -28.31 -5.75
C ALA A 240 -29.70 -27.72 -4.98
N ASP A 241 -28.78 -28.58 -4.58
CA ASP A 241 -27.45 -28.20 -4.18
C ASP A 241 -26.88 -27.57 -5.44
N ILE A 242 -27.11 -26.26 -5.60
CA ILE A 242 -26.27 -25.37 -6.41
C ILE A 242 -24.96 -25.29 -5.62
N ALA A 243 -24.33 -26.46 -5.45
CA ALA A 243 -23.20 -26.67 -4.59
C ALA A 243 -22.03 -26.02 -5.29
N SER A 244 -21.72 -24.81 -4.86
CA SER A 244 -20.35 -24.32 -4.78
C SER A 244 -19.58 -24.29 -6.09
N SER A 245 -20.20 -23.91 -7.22
CA SER A 245 -19.40 -23.50 -8.37
C SER A 245 -18.68 -22.21 -7.99
N ALA A 246 -17.46 -22.37 -7.51
CA ALA A 246 -16.50 -21.29 -7.49
C ALA A 246 -16.26 -20.86 -8.92
N SER A 247 -16.46 -19.58 -9.20
CA SER A 247 -16.11 -18.98 -10.47
C SER A 247 -14.83 -18.19 -10.30
N LEU A 248 -13.91 -18.38 -11.24
CA LEU A 248 -12.71 -17.57 -11.37
C LEU A 248 -12.94 -16.66 -12.58
N GLY A 249 -12.68 -15.37 -12.45
CA GLY A 249 -12.78 -14.49 -13.60
C GLY A 249 -12.17 -13.13 -13.35
N GLY A 250 -12.72 -12.10 -13.99
CA GLY A 250 -12.15 -10.76 -13.97
C GLY A 250 -13.10 -9.73 -13.38
N ARG A 251 -12.53 -8.77 -12.66
CA ARG A 251 -13.20 -7.57 -12.18
C ARG A 251 -12.58 -6.33 -12.79
N ALA A 252 -13.44 -5.41 -13.20
CA ALA A 252 -13.07 -4.05 -13.54
C ALA A 252 -13.93 -3.08 -12.73
N GLY A 253 -13.32 -2.07 -12.11
CA GLY A 253 -14.00 -1.03 -11.34
C GLY A 253 -13.47 0.34 -11.70
N LEU A 254 -14.36 1.31 -11.90
CA LEU A 254 -14.04 2.71 -12.09
C LEU A 254 -14.76 3.53 -11.01
N GLY A 255 -14.04 4.39 -10.34
CA GLY A 255 -14.56 5.21 -9.27
C GLY A 255 -13.94 6.60 -9.20
N TYR A 256 -14.44 7.36 -8.24
CA TYR A 256 -13.93 8.66 -7.88
C TYR A 256 -13.88 8.75 -6.35
N GLU A 257 -12.80 9.33 -5.83
CA GLU A 257 -12.65 9.60 -4.40
C GLU A 257 -12.76 11.10 -4.16
N PHE A 258 -13.52 11.47 -3.12
CA PHE A 258 -13.72 12.82 -2.65
C PHE A 258 -12.97 13.00 -1.34
N PHE A 259 -12.15 14.04 -1.24
CA PHE A 259 -11.49 14.37 0.02
C PHE A 259 -12.51 14.79 1.08
N LEU A 260 -12.41 14.23 2.30
CA LEU A 260 -13.25 14.65 3.43
C LEU A 260 -12.43 15.46 4.44
N LYS A 261 -11.34 14.87 4.95
CA LYS A 261 -10.42 15.47 5.92
C LYS A 261 -9.10 14.70 5.92
N LYS A 262 -8.09 15.19 6.65
CA LYS A 262 -6.79 14.49 6.78
C LYS A 262 -6.99 13.00 7.14
N GLY A 263 -6.45 12.11 6.30
CA GLY A 263 -6.53 10.67 6.45
C GLY A 263 -7.86 10.02 6.04
N TRP A 264 -8.85 10.76 5.55
CA TRP A 264 -10.17 10.23 5.17
C TRP A 264 -10.67 10.78 3.83
N SER A 265 -11.08 9.88 2.94
CA SER A 265 -11.83 10.19 1.72
C SER A 265 -13.18 9.46 1.70
N PHE A 266 -14.06 9.86 0.79
CA PHE A 266 -15.26 9.13 0.44
C PHE A 266 -15.15 8.64 -1.00
N MET A 267 -15.19 7.34 -1.22
CA MET A 267 -15.10 6.74 -2.54
C MET A 267 -16.49 6.34 -3.05
N ILE A 268 -16.75 6.63 -4.32
CA ILE A 268 -17.85 6.03 -5.08
C ILE A 268 -17.24 5.25 -6.23
N GLN A 269 -17.57 3.96 -6.36
CA GLN A 269 -17.09 3.12 -7.44
C GLN A 269 -18.20 2.26 -8.02
N GLY A 270 -18.22 2.14 -9.34
CA GLY A 270 -19.04 1.19 -10.07
C GLY A 270 -18.17 0.29 -10.94
N GLY A 271 -18.67 -0.89 -11.29
CA GLY A 271 -17.88 -1.80 -12.09
C GLY A 271 -18.61 -3.03 -12.57
N TRP A 272 -17.84 -3.89 -13.22
CA TRP A 272 -18.27 -5.18 -13.72
C TRP A 272 -17.46 -6.30 -13.08
N HIS A 273 -18.14 -7.43 -12.89
CA HIS A 273 -17.64 -8.64 -12.28
C HIS A 273 -18.14 -9.80 -13.15
N GLY A 274 -17.24 -10.47 -13.87
CA GLY A 274 -17.58 -11.73 -14.55
C GLY A 274 -16.73 -12.88 -14.06
N GLY A 275 -17.38 -13.93 -13.58
CA GLY A 275 -16.76 -15.23 -13.34
C GLY A 275 -16.92 -16.10 -14.58
N PHE A 276 -15.83 -16.64 -15.10
CA PHE A 276 -15.88 -17.76 -16.03
C PHE A 276 -16.01 -19.02 -15.16
N ALA A 277 -17.01 -19.86 -15.40
CA ALA A 277 -17.05 -21.13 -14.69
C ALA A 277 -15.94 -22.04 -15.24
N GLY A 278 -14.84 -22.13 -14.51
CA GLY A 278 -13.89 -23.22 -14.67
C GLY A 278 -14.53 -24.48 -14.09
N SER A 279 -15.09 -25.35 -14.93
CA SER A 279 -15.33 -26.73 -14.50
C SER A 279 -13.97 -27.40 -14.31
N THR A 280 -13.52 -27.58 -13.07
CA THR A 280 -12.29 -28.34 -12.76
C THR A 280 -12.54 -29.84 -12.64
N GLN A 281 -13.77 -30.32 -12.82
CA GLN A 281 -14.03 -31.75 -12.89
C GLN A 281 -13.65 -32.26 -14.28
N GLY A 282 -12.42 -32.79 -14.40
CA GLY A 282 -12.11 -33.74 -15.45
C GLY A 282 -13.05 -34.94 -15.27
N SER A 283 -13.83 -35.24 -16.30
CA SER A 283 -14.62 -36.47 -16.36
C SER A 283 -13.71 -37.66 -16.06
N THR A 284 -13.94 -38.37 -14.96
CA THR A 284 -13.21 -39.59 -14.63
C THR A 284 -13.79 -40.83 -15.31
N THR A 285 -14.82 -40.69 -16.13
CA THR A 285 -15.44 -41.80 -16.88
C THR A 285 -14.68 -42.00 -18.22
N PRO A 286 -13.98 -43.14 -18.41
CA PRO A 286 -13.14 -43.38 -19.59
C PRO A 286 -13.91 -43.54 -20.91
N ASP A 287 -15.23 -43.78 -20.86
CA ASP A 287 -16.00 -44.28 -22.00
C ASP A 287 -17.00 -43.28 -22.62
N LEU A 288 -17.05 -42.04 -22.14
CA LEU A 288 -17.94 -41.01 -22.69
C LEU A 288 -17.13 -39.94 -23.42
N ASN A 289 -16.84 -40.22 -24.70
CA ASN A 289 -16.41 -39.25 -25.71
C ASN A 289 -17.58 -38.33 -26.13
N VAL A 290 -18.36 -37.85 -25.17
CA VAL A 290 -19.33 -36.78 -25.42
C VAL A 290 -18.55 -35.48 -25.36
N ALA A 291 -18.54 -34.73 -26.46
CA ALA A 291 -18.00 -33.39 -26.48
C ALA A 291 -18.64 -32.61 -25.33
N VAL A 292 -17.86 -32.33 -24.28
CA VAL A 292 -18.25 -31.51 -23.14
C VAL A 292 -18.65 -30.16 -23.71
N GLN A 293 -19.96 -29.94 -23.88
CA GLN A 293 -20.46 -28.74 -24.53
C GLN A 293 -20.17 -27.52 -23.66
N ASP A 294 -19.43 -26.65 -24.32
CA ASP A 294 -19.26 -25.20 -24.23
C ASP A 294 -19.00 -24.54 -22.86
N PRO A 295 -17.73 -24.23 -22.54
CA PRO A 295 -17.36 -23.39 -21.39
C PRO A 295 -17.88 -21.94 -21.45
N ALA A 296 -18.64 -21.55 -22.48
CA ALA A 296 -19.09 -20.18 -22.70
C ALA A 296 -20.30 -19.71 -21.86
N SER A 297 -21.07 -20.60 -21.21
CA SER A 297 -22.41 -20.25 -20.68
C SER A 297 -22.63 -20.42 -19.17
N LYS A 298 -21.59 -20.84 -18.43
CA LYS A 298 -21.67 -20.99 -16.97
C LYS A 298 -20.88 -19.86 -16.32
N GLY A 299 -21.53 -19.02 -15.54
CA GLY A 299 -20.88 -17.87 -14.94
C GLY A 299 -21.80 -16.95 -14.16
N ILE A 300 -21.19 -16.19 -13.27
CA ILE A 300 -21.81 -15.06 -12.58
C ILE A 300 -21.34 -13.81 -13.32
N GLN A 301 -22.26 -13.09 -13.94
CA GLN A 301 -21.99 -11.75 -14.45
C GLN A 301 -22.71 -10.75 -13.56
N SER A 302 -22.02 -9.73 -13.08
CA SER A 302 -22.66 -8.71 -12.28
C SER A 302 -22.12 -7.32 -12.56
N VAL A 303 -23.01 -6.35 -12.48
CA VAL A 303 -22.67 -4.93 -12.43
C VAL A 303 -22.86 -4.49 -10.99
N TYR A 304 -21.83 -3.91 -10.39
CA TYR A 304 -21.85 -3.51 -8.99
C TYR A 304 -21.61 -2.01 -8.83
N GLY A 305 -22.06 -1.49 -7.70
CA GLY A 305 -21.71 -0.18 -7.18
C GLY A 305 -21.42 -0.29 -5.69
N TRP A 306 -20.54 0.56 -5.19
CA TRP A 306 -20.36 0.76 -3.75
C TRP A 306 -19.90 2.18 -3.47
N ALA A 307 -20.31 2.68 -2.30
CA ALA A 307 -19.94 3.99 -1.80
C ALA A 307 -19.47 3.81 -0.35
N ALA A 308 -18.24 4.22 -0.06
CA ALA A 308 -17.56 3.84 1.17
C ALA A 308 -16.60 4.93 1.64
N PRO A 309 -16.50 5.17 2.96
CA PRO A 309 -15.36 5.88 3.51
C PRO A 309 -14.07 5.08 3.27
N THR A 310 -13.01 5.80 2.96
CA THR A 310 -11.65 5.25 2.83
C THR A 310 -10.74 5.96 3.81
N TRP A 311 -10.12 5.18 4.68
CA TRP A 311 -9.07 5.66 5.57
C TRP A 311 -7.70 5.48 4.91
N TYR A 312 -6.81 6.44 5.11
CA TYR A 312 -5.47 6.46 4.55
C TYR A 312 -4.41 6.58 5.64
N TYR A 313 -3.31 5.87 5.43
CA TYR A 313 -2.06 6.02 6.17
C TYR A 313 -0.88 5.91 5.21
N ASP A 314 -0.31 7.05 4.82
CA ASP A 314 0.73 7.16 3.79
C ASP A 314 0.27 6.53 2.45
N ASP A 315 0.87 5.40 2.06
CA ASP A 315 0.57 4.64 0.84
C ASP A 315 -0.47 3.53 1.03
N LEU A 316 -0.88 3.28 2.27
CA LEU A 316 -1.91 2.30 2.61
C LEU A 316 -3.29 2.95 2.63
N SER A 317 -4.28 2.28 2.05
CA SER A 317 -5.69 2.67 2.20
C SER A 317 -6.59 1.49 2.54
N ILE A 318 -7.60 1.77 3.36
CA ILE A 318 -8.61 0.81 3.81
C ILE A 318 -9.98 1.39 3.51
N THR A 319 -10.75 0.70 2.67
CA THR A 319 -12.09 1.12 2.26
C THR A 319 -13.11 0.09 2.74
N ILE A 320 -14.14 0.52 3.46
CA ILE A 320 -15.19 -0.37 3.97
C ILE A 320 -16.55 0.27 3.75
N GLY A 321 -17.48 -0.44 3.11
CA GLY A 321 -18.81 0.10 2.91
C GLY A 321 -19.81 -0.85 2.27
N PRO A 322 -21.07 -0.38 2.16
CA PRO A 322 -22.13 -1.13 1.51
C PRO A 322 -21.87 -1.28 0.01
N THR A 323 -22.19 -2.44 -0.53
CA THR A 323 -22.17 -2.69 -1.98
C THR A 323 -23.55 -3.13 -2.46
N TYR A 324 -23.87 -2.77 -3.69
CA TYR A 324 -25.08 -3.15 -4.38
C TYR A 324 -24.69 -3.77 -5.72
N SER A 325 -25.37 -4.84 -6.12
CA SER A 325 -25.04 -5.54 -7.35
C SER A 325 -26.29 -6.07 -8.04
N TYR A 326 -26.30 -5.95 -9.37
CA TYR A 326 -27.23 -6.64 -10.25
C TYR A 326 -26.49 -7.84 -10.87
N VAL A 327 -26.92 -9.04 -10.48
CA VAL A 327 -26.27 -10.30 -10.82
C VAL A 327 -27.13 -11.07 -11.82
N ARG A 328 -26.54 -11.46 -12.94
CA ARG A 328 -27.06 -12.49 -13.85
C ARG A 328 -26.33 -13.80 -13.56
N ALA A 329 -27.08 -14.79 -13.08
CA ALA A 329 -26.57 -16.13 -12.81
C ALA A 329 -27.09 -17.09 -13.88
N GLN A 330 -26.22 -17.96 -14.36
CA GLN A 330 -26.57 -19.06 -15.26
C GLN A 330 -26.16 -20.39 -14.60
N ALA A 331 -27.14 -21.26 -14.38
CA ALA A 331 -26.96 -22.59 -13.79
C ALA A 331 -27.52 -23.66 -14.74
N VAL A 332 -26.97 -24.87 -14.68
CA VAL A 332 -27.50 -26.02 -15.44
C VAL A 332 -28.54 -26.74 -14.61
N ALA A 333 -29.62 -27.21 -15.23
CA ALA A 333 -30.55 -28.13 -14.58
C ALA A 333 -29.82 -29.41 -14.14
N VAL A 334 -30.21 -29.97 -12.99
CA VAL A 334 -29.61 -31.18 -12.42
C VAL A 334 -30.04 -32.44 -13.17
N ASP A 335 -31.08 -32.35 -14.01
CA ASP A 335 -31.60 -33.48 -14.76
C ASP A 335 -30.84 -33.67 -16.08
N ALA A 336 -30.12 -34.79 -16.22
CA ALA A 336 -29.21 -35.05 -17.32
C ALA A 336 -29.91 -35.15 -18.70
N ASP A 337 -31.22 -35.38 -18.69
CA ASP A 337 -32.05 -35.52 -19.89
C ASP A 337 -32.79 -34.22 -20.27
N ALA A 338 -32.72 -33.19 -19.42
CA ALA A 338 -33.30 -31.89 -19.69
C ALA A 338 -32.16 -30.88 -19.96
N ASP A 339 -31.92 -30.56 -21.24
CA ASP A 339 -30.96 -29.53 -21.71
C ASP A 339 -31.32 -28.08 -21.29
N GLY A 340 -31.93 -27.89 -20.11
CA GLY A 340 -32.34 -26.60 -19.58
C GLY A 340 -31.21 -25.88 -18.86
N ALA A 341 -30.85 -24.68 -19.34
CA ALA A 341 -30.10 -23.71 -18.55
C ALA A 341 -31.06 -22.79 -17.79
N PHE A 342 -30.94 -22.71 -16.46
CA PHE A 342 -31.63 -21.71 -15.67
C PHE A 342 -30.85 -20.39 -15.73
N THR A 343 -31.44 -19.36 -16.33
CA THR A 343 -30.91 -17.99 -16.29
C THR A 343 -31.78 -17.15 -15.37
N GLY A 344 -31.19 -16.60 -14.31
CA GLY A 344 -31.87 -15.73 -13.36
C GLY A 344 -31.18 -14.39 -13.23
N ASN A 345 -31.97 -13.33 -13.02
CA ASN A 345 -31.48 -12.02 -12.61
C ASN A 345 -31.78 -11.82 -11.13
N LEU A 346 -30.77 -11.41 -10.37
CA LEU A 346 -30.82 -11.19 -8.94
C LEU A 346 -30.36 -9.76 -8.64
N THR A 347 -31.02 -9.15 -7.67
CA THR A 347 -30.53 -7.92 -7.03
C THR A 347 -30.00 -8.28 -5.67
N CYS A 348 -28.78 -7.84 -5.38
CA CYS A 348 -28.10 -8.16 -4.14
C CYS A 348 -27.58 -6.90 -3.46
N GLY A 349 -27.74 -6.83 -2.14
CA GLY A 349 -27.09 -5.84 -1.27
C GLY A 349 -26.05 -6.52 -0.40
N GLY A 350 -25.04 -5.81 0.07
CA GLY A 350 -23.93 -6.44 0.77
C GLY A 350 -22.98 -5.47 1.43
N ALA A 351 -21.85 -6.01 1.89
CA ALA A 351 -20.73 -5.24 2.42
C ALA A 351 -19.43 -5.67 1.74
N THR A 352 -18.49 -4.74 1.65
CA THR A 352 -17.17 -4.97 1.05
C THR A 352 -16.12 -4.25 1.86
N ALA A 353 -14.96 -4.88 1.97
CA ALA A 353 -13.74 -4.29 2.48
C ALA A 353 -12.64 -4.41 1.41
N SER A 354 -11.82 -3.38 1.26
CA SER A 354 -10.65 -3.36 0.38
C SER A 354 -9.46 -2.75 1.11
N ILE A 355 -8.29 -3.34 0.89
CA ILE A 355 -6.98 -2.81 1.31
C ILE A 355 -6.19 -2.53 0.04
N PHE A 356 -5.66 -1.33 -0.11
CA PHE A 356 -4.79 -0.92 -1.21
C PHE A 356 -3.44 -0.45 -0.69
N TYR A 357 -2.36 -0.80 -1.40
CA TYR A 357 -1.02 -0.30 -1.12
C TYR A 357 -0.40 0.30 -2.38
N GLY A 358 -0.15 1.61 -2.37
CA GLY A 358 0.42 2.37 -3.47
C GLY A 358 1.93 2.17 -3.59
N LEU A 359 2.39 1.52 -4.66
CA LEU A 359 3.80 1.18 -4.84
C LEU A 359 4.59 2.25 -5.59
N PHE A 360 3.97 2.94 -6.54
CA PHE A 360 4.64 3.93 -7.39
C PHE A 360 3.68 4.99 -7.91
N ASP A 361 4.22 6.15 -8.27
CA ASP A 361 3.47 7.24 -8.90
C ASP A 361 2.98 6.80 -10.29
N THR A 362 1.72 7.09 -10.62
CA THR A 362 1.13 6.68 -11.89
C THR A 362 1.60 7.59 -13.03
N PRO A 363 2.32 7.08 -14.06
CA PRO A 363 2.77 7.92 -15.16
C PRO A 363 1.59 8.55 -15.92
N GLY A 364 1.63 9.87 -16.09
CA GLY A 364 0.62 10.61 -16.86
C GLY A 364 -0.67 10.94 -16.12
N ILE A 365 -0.86 10.47 -14.89
CA ILE A 365 -2.01 10.83 -14.04
C ILE A 365 -1.47 11.52 -12.79
N ALA A 366 -1.72 12.82 -12.69
CA ALA A 366 -1.23 13.60 -11.55
C ALA A 366 -2.02 13.27 -10.29
N ASN A 367 -1.32 13.22 -9.14
CA ASN A 367 -1.89 12.88 -7.84
C ASN A 367 -2.59 11.52 -7.82
N SER A 368 -1.94 10.52 -8.40
CA SER A 368 -2.40 9.13 -8.27
C SER A 368 -1.22 8.19 -8.11
N ARG A 369 -1.44 7.13 -7.33
CA ARG A 369 -0.51 6.02 -7.18
C ARG A 369 -1.10 4.76 -7.73
N SER A 370 -0.21 3.98 -8.32
CA SER A 370 -0.46 2.64 -8.81
C SER A 370 0.08 1.62 -7.81
N GLY A 371 -0.64 0.52 -7.63
CA GLY A 371 -0.27 -0.52 -6.69
C GLY A 371 -1.19 -1.72 -6.75
N PHE A 372 -1.26 -2.45 -5.64
CA PHE A 372 -2.13 -3.62 -5.53
C PHE A 372 -3.20 -3.41 -4.48
N SER A 373 -4.40 -3.91 -4.76
CA SER A 373 -5.45 -4.04 -3.76
C SER A 373 -5.92 -5.48 -3.59
N ALA A 374 -6.34 -5.79 -2.37
CA ALA A 374 -7.07 -7.00 -2.05
C ALA A 374 -8.44 -6.58 -1.50
N ALA A 375 -9.50 -7.05 -2.15
CA ALA A 375 -10.87 -6.75 -1.76
C ALA A 375 -11.67 -8.03 -1.53
N ALA A 376 -12.56 -8.03 -0.55
CA ALA A 376 -13.49 -9.13 -0.32
C ALA A 376 -14.84 -8.59 0.15
N GLY A 377 -15.89 -9.32 -0.15
CA GLY A 377 -17.23 -8.93 0.22
C GLY A 377 -18.22 -10.08 0.14
N VAL A 378 -19.44 -9.78 0.55
CA VAL A 378 -20.57 -10.72 0.46
C VAL A 378 -21.75 -9.95 -0.12
N PHE A 379 -22.33 -10.50 -1.18
CA PHE A 379 -23.65 -10.07 -1.65
C PHE A 379 -24.73 -10.97 -1.05
N VAL A 380 -25.86 -10.39 -0.68
CA VAL A 380 -27.05 -11.09 -0.18
C VAL A 380 -28.23 -10.72 -1.06
N SER A 381 -28.85 -11.72 -1.69
CA SER A 381 -30.06 -11.50 -2.48
C SER A 381 -31.30 -11.36 -1.59
N LYS A 382 -32.43 -10.97 -2.20
CA LYS A 382 -33.75 -11.00 -1.51
C LYS A 382 -34.14 -12.38 -0.99
N SER A 383 -33.71 -13.45 -1.64
CA SER A 383 -33.94 -14.84 -1.23
C SER A 383 -32.89 -15.36 -0.25
N MET A 384 -32.14 -14.45 0.39
CA MET A 384 -31.07 -14.75 1.35
C MET A 384 -29.93 -15.62 0.78
N MET A 385 -29.79 -15.69 -0.55
CA MET A 385 -28.60 -16.32 -1.13
C MET A 385 -27.40 -15.43 -0.86
N THR A 386 -26.30 -16.01 -0.41
CA THR A 386 -25.05 -15.29 -0.19
C THR A 386 -24.06 -15.56 -1.32
N PHE A 387 -23.34 -14.53 -1.75
CA PHE A 387 -22.29 -14.66 -2.77
C PHE A 387 -21.01 -14.02 -2.21
N PRO A 388 -20.24 -14.75 -1.39
CA PRO A 388 -18.91 -14.32 -1.00
C PRO A 388 -18.00 -14.22 -2.23
N TRP A 389 -17.21 -13.16 -2.29
CA TRP A 389 -16.23 -12.92 -3.34
C TRP A 389 -14.95 -12.31 -2.77
N ALA A 390 -13.86 -12.52 -3.50
CA ALA A 390 -12.55 -11.92 -3.25
C ALA A 390 -11.88 -11.52 -4.58
N GLN A 391 -11.07 -10.49 -4.55
CA GLN A 391 -10.34 -9.96 -5.70
C GLN A 391 -8.93 -9.56 -5.26
N VAL A 392 -7.96 -9.80 -6.14
CA VAL A 392 -6.67 -9.11 -6.12
C VAL A 392 -6.61 -8.26 -7.39
N ALA A 393 -6.32 -6.97 -7.24
CA ALA A 393 -6.35 -6.02 -8.35
C ALA A 393 -5.06 -5.23 -8.46
N PHE A 394 -4.68 -4.91 -9.69
CA PHE A 394 -3.92 -3.71 -9.95
C PHE A 394 -4.85 -2.50 -9.78
N THR A 395 -4.44 -1.55 -8.95
CA THR A 395 -5.24 -0.39 -8.56
C THR A 395 -4.49 0.88 -8.87
N ILE A 396 -5.17 1.82 -9.50
CA ILE A 396 -4.77 3.23 -9.55
C ILE A 396 -5.73 3.97 -8.62
N ALA A 397 -5.20 4.67 -7.62
CA ALA A 397 -6.01 5.45 -6.67
C ALA A 397 -5.40 6.85 -6.49
N PRO A 398 -6.21 7.85 -6.09
CA PRO A 398 -5.70 9.18 -5.80
C PRO A 398 -4.64 9.17 -4.70
N GLU A 399 -3.59 9.95 -4.91
CA GLU A 399 -2.54 10.20 -3.94
C GLU A 399 -2.86 11.49 -3.17
N GLY A 400 -2.47 11.55 -1.90
CA GLY A 400 -2.44 12.82 -1.20
C GLY A 400 -1.85 12.72 0.17
#